data_AF-A0A1F3V1D0-F1
#
_entry.id   AF-A0A1F3V1D0-F1
#
_cell.length_a   1.000
_cell.length_b   1.000
_cell.length_c   1.000
_cell.angle_alpha   90.00
_cell.angle_beta   90.00
_cell.angle_gamma   90.00
#
_symmetry.space_group_name_H-M   'P 1'
#
loop_
_entity.id
_entity.type
_entity.pdbx_description
1 polymer ?
#
loop_
_entity_poly.entity_id
_entity_poly.type
_entity_poly.pdbx_seq_one_letter_code
_entity_poly.pdbx_strand_id
1 'polypeptide(L)'
;MQERSEAVYALAQKAFRSFKENSHAVNGPGQNLGAALLKDLRDPHVINPHLSAELVTCIVYQETATYLDPHDFNYSYCQNTPVMSSTAHGLGQITRGTFDFLHSVGHLPFTTVDVDRGISRRNLFELMSGSVEMQIEAAMRILNFKIKDKVELKYKSKNKLLSAREAIMAGVYSYDQDNSSEYLNNVVNKCLPCMQTLKASDTPYKCFGMGVK
;
A
#
# COMPACT_ATOMS: atom_id res chain seq x y z
N MET A 1 -11.62 5.79 -17.09
CA MET A 1 -10.62 6.35 -18.05
C MET A 1 -9.30 5.83 -17.56
N GLN A 2 -8.53 5.14 -18.40
CA GLN A 2 -7.27 4.54 -17.98
C GLN A 2 -6.21 5.60 -17.67
N GLU A 3 -5.54 5.45 -16.53
CA GLU A 3 -4.38 6.25 -16.17
C GLU A 3 -3.12 5.80 -16.91
N ARG A 4 -2.21 6.74 -17.16
CA ARG A 4 -0.89 6.42 -17.72
C ARG A 4 0.04 5.91 -16.62
N SER A 5 0.90 4.95 -16.96
CA SER A 5 1.87 4.35 -16.04
C SER A 5 2.77 5.39 -15.34
N GLU A 6 3.16 6.44 -16.08
CA GLU A 6 3.95 7.58 -15.65
C GLU A 6 3.19 8.43 -14.63
N ALA A 7 1.89 8.66 -14.87
CA ALA A 7 1.04 9.43 -13.98
C ALA A 7 0.87 8.71 -12.64
N VAL A 8 0.60 7.40 -12.67
CA VAL A 8 0.51 6.57 -11.45
C VAL A 8 1.82 6.62 -10.66
N TYR A 9 2.97 6.45 -11.30
CA TYR A 9 4.26 6.51 -10.59
C TYR A 9 4.54 7.92 -10.04
N ALA A 10 4.27 8.99 -10.79
CA ALA A 10 4.43 10.36 -10.33
C ALA A 10 3.53 10.68 -9.12
N LEU A 11 2.28 10.19 -9.13
CA LEU A 11 1.36 10.31 -8.01
C LEU A 11 1.83 9.50 -6.79
N ALA A 12 2.35 8.29 -6.99
CA ALA A 12 2.95 7.50 -5.91
C ALA A 12 4.16 8.23 -5.29
N GLN A 13 5.01 8.85 -6.11
CA GLN A 13 6.12 9.67 -5.61
C GLN A 13 5.61 10.89 -4.82
N LYS A 14 4.57 11.57 -5.31
CA LYS A 14 3.94 12.72 -4.63
C LYS A 14 3.35 12.29 -3.28
N ALA A 15 2.58 11.20 -3.25
CA ALA A 15 2.01 10.65 -2.03
C ALA A 15 3.10 10.26 -1.01
N PHE A 16 4.18 9.63 -1.48
CA PHE A 16 5.29 9.24 -0.60
C PHE A 16 6.03 10.43 0.00
N ARG A 17 6.25 11.49 -0.79
CA ARG A 17 6.82 12.75 -0.29
C ARG A 17 5.92 13.40 0.77
N SER A 18 4.63 13.55 0.46
CA SER A 18 3.63 14.10 1.38
C SER A 18 3.56 13.30 2.68
N PHE A 19 3.55 11.96 2.59
CA PHE A 19 3.58 11.09 3.76
C PHE A 19 4.84 11.34 4.60
N LYS A 20 6.02 11.43 3.97
CA LYS A 20 7.29 11.70 4.66
C LYS A 20 7.31 13.07 5.35
N GLU A 21 6.82 14.11 4.70
CA GLU A 21 6.76 15.47 5.27
C GLU A 21 5.85 15.52 6.50
N ASN A 22 4.83 14.68 6.56
CA ASN A 22 3.90 14.55 7.68
C ASN A 22 4.23 13.37 8.61
N SER A 23 5.44 12.79 8.49
CA SER A 23 5.87 11.64 9.28
C SER A 23 6.61 12.06 10.55
N HIS A 24 6.44 11.29 11.61
CA HIS A 24 7.27 11.44 12.81
C HIS A 24 8.65 10.80 12.57
N ALA A 25 9.71 11.48 13.01
CA ALA A 25 11.04 10.89 13.01
C ALA A 25 11.08 9.71 14.00
N VAL A 26 11.64 8.58 13.56
CA VAL A 26 11.99 7.48 14.47
C VAL A 26 13.10 8.00 15.40
N ASN A 27 12.88 7.98 16.71
CA ASN A 27 13.83 8.56 17.66
C ASN A 27 15.20 7.87 17.59
N GLY A 28 16.23 8.67 17.24
CA GLY A 28 17.64 8.68 17.64
C GLY A 28 18.47 7.38 17.84
N PRO A 29 19.75 7.37 17.40
CA PRO A 29 20.66 6.25 17.66
C PRO A 29 20.94 6.09 19.16
N GLY A 30 20.65 4.92 19.73
CA GLY A 30 21.13 4.55 21.07
C GLY A 30 20.14 3.90 22.04
N GLN A 31 18.85 3.77 21.71
CA GLN A 31 17.90 3.00 22.52
C GLN A 31 17.67 1.60 21.94
N ASN A 32 17.37 0.61 22.80
CA ASN A 32 17.06 -0.77 22.41
C ASN A 32 16.09 -0.80 21.22
N LEU A 33 16.65 -1.02 20.02
CA LEU A 33 15.96 -0.85 18.74
C LEU A 33 14.63 -1.63 18.71
N GLY A 34 14.56 -2.79 19.36
CA GLY A 34 13.36 -3.63 19.38
C GLY A 34 12.14 -2.97 20.03
N ALA A 35 12.27 -2.36 21.22
CA ALA A 35 11.11 -1.84 21.95
C ALA A 35 10.65 -0.46 21.45
N ALA A 36 11.60 0.41 21.07
CA ALA A 36 11.29 1.71 20.48
C ALA A 36 10.67 1.56 19.08
N LEU A 37 11.23 0.68 18.24
CA LEU A 37 10.67 0.38 16.92
C LEU A 37 9.24 -0.15 17.04
N LEU A 38 8.93 -1.06 17.96
CA LEU A 38 7.57 -1.59 18.13
C LEU A 38 6.52 -0.54 18.52
N LYS A 39 6.90 0.43 19.36
CA LYS A 39 6.00 1.54 19.73
C LYS A 39 5.70 2.40 18.50
N ASP A 40 6.71 2.62 17.67
CA ASP A 40 6.63 3.40 16.44
C ASP A 40 5.93 2.62 15.30
N LEU A 41 5.94 1.28 15.31
CA LEU A 41 5.26 0.45 14.28
C LEU A 41 3.73 0.65 14.27
N ARG A 42 3.14 1.01 15.41
CA ARG A 42 1.70 1.30 15.54
C ARG A 42 1.34 2.75 15.21
N ASP A 43 2.31 3.66 15.19
CA ASP A 43 2.06 5.06 14.85
C ASP A 43 1.77 5.15 13.34
N PRO A 44 0.58 5.64 12.92
CA PRO A 44 0.24 5.79 11.51
C PRO A 44 1.13 6.81 10.78
N HIS A 45 1.75 7.75 11.51
CA HIS A 45 2.68 8.75 10.99
C HIS A 45 4.11 8.22 10.87
N VAL A 46 4.43 7.03 11.39
CA VAL A 46 5.73 6.41 11.16
C VAL A 46 5.70 5.58 9.88
N ILE A 47 6.61 5.90 8.97
CA ILE A 47 6.81 5.21 7.71
C ILE A 47 7.80 4.07 7.92
N ASN A 48 7.42 2.85 7.52
CA ASN A 48 8.35 1.74 7.49
C ASN A 48 9.49 2.03 6.49
N PRO A 49 10.76 1.82 6.85
CA PRO A 49 11.90 2.14 5.98
C PRO A 49 11.94 1.36 4.66
N HIS A 50 11.14 0.29 4.55
CA HIS A 50 11.04 -0.54 3.35
C HIS A 50 9.84 -0.18 2.46
N LEU A 51 9.03 0.80 2.86
CA LEU A 51 8.00 1.37 2.00
C LEU A 51 8.65 2.33 1.01
N SER A 52 8.23 2.26 -0.26
CA SER A 52 8.68 3.20 -1.30
C SER A 52 7.57 3.47 -2.32
N ALA A 53 7.73 4.53 -3.11
CA ALA A 53 6.82 4.83 -4.21
C ALA A 53 6.80 3.70 -5.25
N GLU A 54 7.97 3.14 -5.56
CA GLU A 54 8.14 2.01 -6.49
C GLU A 54 7.31 0.80 -6.05
N LEU A 55 7.39 0.45 -4.76
CA LEU A 55 6.66 -0.68 -4.22
C LEU A 55 5.13 -0.48 -4.33
N VAL A 56 4.64 0.72 -4.01
CA VAL A 56 3.21 1.04 -4.14
C VAL A 56 2.75 1.04 -5.59
N THR A 57 3.57 1.55 -6.51
CA THR A 57 3.29 1.48 -7.94
C THR A 57 3.17 0.02 -8.41
N CYS A 58 4.03 -0.87 -7.92
CA CYS A 58 3.93 -2.30 -8.23
C CYS A 58 2.67 -2.96 -7.69
N ILE A 59 2.16 -2.54 -6.52
CA ILE A 59 0.85 -2.96 -6.04
C ILE A 59 -0.24 -2.51 -7.02
N VAL A 60 -0.31 -1.22 -7.33
CA VAL A 60 -1.32 -0.68 -8.27
C VAL A 60 -1.30 -1.39 -9.63
N TYR A 61 -0.10 -1.68 -10.12
CA TYR A 61 0.11 -2.41 -11.36
C TYR A 61 -0.44 -3.83 -11.30
N GLN A 62 -0.18 -4.55 -10.22
CA GLN A 62 -0.68 -5.89 -9.99
C GLN A 62 -2.20 -5.92 -9.79
N GLU A 63 -2.76 -4.93 -9.10
CA GLU A 63 -4.19 -4.83 -8.79
C GLU A 63 -5.07 -4.55 -10.02
N THR A 64 -4.54 -3.82 -11.01
CA THR A 64 -5.32 -3.34 -12.17
C THR A 64 -5.05 -4.09 -13.47
N ALA A 65 -4.22 -5.13 -13.43
CA ALA A 65 -4.03 -6.12 -14.50
C ALA A 65 -3.99 -5.54 -15.93
N THR A 66 -3.20 -4.49 -16.17
CA THR A 66 -2.96 -3.74 -17.45
C THR A 66 -3.82 -2.52 -17.77
N TYR A 67 -4.91 -2.26 -17.06
CA TYR A 67 -5.88 -1.22 -17.47
C TYR A 67 -5.84 0.06 -16.64
N LEU A 68 -5.09 0.10 -15.51
CA LEU A 68 -4.92 1.28 -14.62
C LEU A 68 -6.18 2.15 -14.51
N ASP A 69 -7.36 1.53 -14.39
CA ASP A 69 -8.62 2.27 -14.36
C ASP A 69 -8.98 2.58 -12.89
N PRO A 70 -9.01 3.86 -12.49
CA PRO A 70 -9.35 4.25 -11.12
C PRO A 70 -10.82 4.03 -10.77
N HIS A 71 -11.66 3.68 -11.76
CA HIS A 71 -13.07 3.32 -11.55
C HIS A 71 -13.30 1.82 -11.59
N ASP A 72 -12.25 1.01 -11.74
CA ASP A 72 -12.37 -0.44 -11.70
C ASP A 72 -12.89 -0.90 -10.33
N PHE A 73 -13.69 -1.96 -10.33
CA PHE A 73 -14.11 -2.60 -9.11
C PHE A 73 -14.19 -4.11 -9.31
N ASN A 74 -13.71 -4.84 -8.31
CA ASN A 74 -13.80 -6.29 -8.27
C ASN A 74 -14.66 -6.77 -7.11
N TYR A 75 -15.36 -7.88 -7.31
CA TYR A 75 -16.10 -8.53 -6.25
C TYR A 75 -15.14 -9.34 -5.37
N SER A 76 -15.20 -9.13 -4.05
CA SER A 76 -14.51 -9.97 -3.09
C SER A 76 -15.45 -11.08 -2.60
N TYR A 77 -14.92 -12.29 -2.49
CA TYR A 77 -15.64 -13.46 -2.00
C TYR A 77 -15.07 -13.88 -0.63
N CYS A 78 -15.92 -14.42 0.24
CA CYS A 78 -15.40 -15.11 1.42
C CYS A 78 -14.80 -16.46 1.00
N GLN A 79 -13.72 -16.89 1.67
CA GLN A 79 -13.15 -18.21 1.45
C GLN A 79 -14.25 -19.28 1.59
N ASN A 80 -14.42 -20.08 0.53
CA ASN A 80 -15.38 -21.19 0.42
C ASN A 80 -16.87 -20.83 0.30
N THR A 81 -17.24 -19.60 -0.09
CA THR A 81 -18.62 -19.30 -0.50
C THR A 81 -18.68 -18.54 -1.83
N PRO A 82 -19.65 -18.85 -2.72
CA PRO A 82 -19.88 -18.08 -3.94
C PRO A 82 -20.62 -16.76 -3.67
N VAL A 83 -20.88 -16.42 -2.41
CA VAL A 83 -21.63 -15.23 -2.03
C VAL A 83 -20.68 -14.05 -1.94
N MET A 84 -20.91 -13.06 -2.80
CA MET A 84 -20.23 -11.76 -2.77
C MET A 84 -20.34 -11.15 -1.36
N SER A 85 -19.19 -10.85 -0.76
CA SER A 85 -19.12 -10.29 0.59
C SER A 85 -18.85 -8.78 0.58
N SER A 86 -18.10 -8.29 -0.41
CA SER A 86 -17.83 -6.85 -0.60
C SER A 86 -17.33 -6.54 -2.02
N THR A 87 -17.04 -5.27 -2.29
CA THR A 87 -16.38 -4.81 -3.51
C THR A 87 -15.07 -4.10 -3.16
N ALA A 88 -14.04 -4.38 -3.95
CA ALA A 88 -12.75 -3.72 -3.97
C ALA A 88 -12.77 -2.63 -5.05
N HIS A 89 -12.23 -1.43 -4.76
CA HIS A 89 -12.38 -0.24 -5.62
C HIS A 89 -11.03 0.36 -6.02
N GLY A 90 -10.97 0.81 -7.27
CA GLY A 90 -9.94 1.68 -7.82
C GLY A 90 -8.56 1.03 -7.95
N LEU A 91 -7.55 1.88 -8.09
CA LEU A 91 -6.17 1.49 -8.38
C LEU A 91 -5.53 0.59 -7.32
N GLY A 92 -5.98 0.70 -6.06
CA GLY A 92 -5.50 -0.13 -4.97
C GLY A 92 -6.40 -1.32 -4.63
N GLN A 93 -7.52 -1.49 -5.35
CA GLN A 93 -8.55 -2.52 -5.09
C GLN A 93 -8.94 -2.59 -3.61
N ILE A 94 -9.30 -1.43 -3.05
CA ILE A 94 -9.51 -1.29 -1.61
C ILE A 94 -10.97 -1.55 -1.28
N THR A 95 -11.22 -2.48 -0.35
CA THR A 95 -12.58 -2.74 0.13
C THR A 95 -13.00 -1.71 1.18
N ARG A 96 -14.32 -1.49 1.28
CA ARG A 96 -14.88 -0.66 2.36
C ARG A 96 -14.55 -1.21 3.75
N GLY A 97 -14.49 -2.53 3.92
CA GLY A 97 -14.12 -3.15 5.19
C GLY A 97 -12.69 -2.83 5.61
N THR A 98 -11.72 -2.95 4.68
CA THR A 98 -10.33 -2.56 4.91
C THR A 98 -10.22 -1.08 5.24
N PHE A 99 -10.93 -0.24 4.48
CA PHE A 99 -10.98 1.20 4.72
C PHE A 99 -11.53 1.54 6.11
N ASP A 100 -12.71 1.03 6.46
CA ASP A 100 -13.38 1.35 7.72
C ASP A 100 -12.54 0.90 8.92
N PHE A 101 -11.90 -0.27 8.84
CA PHE A 101 -10.95 -0.74 9.85
C PHE A 101 -9.79 0.23 10.01
N LEU A 102 -9.04 0.52 8.94
CA LEU A 102 -7.85 1.36 9.03
C LEU A 102 -8.16 2.80 9.40
N HIS A 103 -9.28 3.34 8.92
CA HIS A 103 -9.76 4.65 9.34
C HIS A 103 -10.08 4.65 10.85
N SER A 104 -10.72 3.59 11.37
CA SER A 104 -11.06 3.51 12.80
C SER A 104 -9.83 3.46 13.72
N VAL A 105 -8.72 2.91 13.23
CA VAL A 105 -7.44 2.85 13.95
C VAL A 105 -6.48 4.00 13.58
N GLY A 106 -6.96 5.02 12.87
CA GLY A 106 -6.18 6.23 12.56
C GLY A 106 -5.10 6.06 11.48
N HIS A 107 -5.13 4.97 10.70
CA HIS A 107 -4.13 4.64 9.68
C HIS A 107 -4.40 5.22 8.29
N LEU A 108 -5.50 5.96 8.10
CA LEU A 108 -5.85 6.64 6.84
C LEU A 108 -6.02 8.17 6.97
N PRO A 109 -5.05 8.92 7.54
CA PRO A 109 -5.11 10.38 7.49
C PRO A 109 -4.68 10.84 6.09
N PHE A 110 -5.62 11.10 5.19
CA PHE A 110 -5.29 11.57 3.84
C PHE A 110 -4.58 12.92 3.86
N THR A 111 -3.47 13.04 3.12
CA THR A 111 -2.65 14.26 3.03
C THR A 111 -2.44 14.75 1.60
N THR A 112 -2.85 13.96 0.60
CA THR A 112 -2.75 14.34 -0.82
C THR A 112 -3.86 15.26 -1.30
N VAL A 113 -5.00 15.27 -0.62
CA VAL A 113 -6.18 16.10 -0.89
C VAL A 113 -6.67 16.68 0.43
N ASP A 114 -7.14 17.93 0.42
CA ASP A 114 -7.77 18.55 1.58
C ASP A 114 -9.18 17.98 1.77
N VAL A 115 -9.42 17.37 2.92
CA VAL A 115 -10.66 16.67 3.26
C VAL A 115 -11.27 17.32 4.49
N ASP A 116 -12.55 17.67 4.40
CA ASP A 116 -13.29 18.21 5.54
C ASP A 116 -13.27 17.25 6.74
N ARG A 117 -12.90 17.76 7.91
CA ARG A 117 -12.82 17.00 9.18
C ARG A 117 -14.19 16.46 9.65
N GLY A 118 -15.29 16.97 9.11
CA GLY A 118 -16.66 16.52 9.41
C GLY A 118 -17.21 15.44 8.49
N ILE A 119 -16.47 15.00 7.46
CA ILE A 119 -16.98 14.04 6.48
C ILE A 119 -17.27 12.67 7.12
N SER A 120 -18.40 12.06 6.75
CA SER A 120 -18.71 10.70 7.21
C SER A 120 -17.74 9.69 6.59
N ARG A 121 -17.42 8.60 7.31
CA ARG A 121 -16.56 7.51 6.77
C ARG A 121 -17.04 6.97 5.42
N ARG A 122 -18.36 6.88 5.24
CA ARG A 122 -18.95 6.46 3.97
C ARG A 122 -18.62 7.44 2.86
N ASN A 123 -18.87 8.73 3.08
CA ASN A 123 -18.62 9.76 2.08
C ASN A 123 -17.11 9.90 1.80
N LEU A 124 -16.26 9.68 2.82
CA LEU A 124 -14.82 9.66 2.63
C LEU A 124 -14.36 8.47 1.78
N PHE A 125 -14.96 7.30 1.96
CA PHE A 125 -14.69 6.15 1.09
C PHE A 125 -15.14 6.42 -0.34
N GLU A 126 -16.34 6.98 -0.54
CA GLU A 126 -16.84 7.37 -1.87
C GLU A 126 -15.92 8.42 -2.54
N LEU A 127 -15.44 9.40 -1.77
CA LEU A 127 -14.47 10.39 -2.23
C LEU A 127 -13.13 9.75 -2.61
N MET A 128 -12.61 8.85 -1.76
CA MET A 128 -11.39 8.09 -2.04
C MET A 128 -11.56 7.27 -3.32
N SER A 129 -12.66 6.54 -3.48
CA SER A 129 -12.95 5.77 -4.70
C SER A 129 -13.08 6.65 -5.96
N GLY A 130 -13.33 7.95 -5.82
CA GLY A 130 -13.38 8.90 -6.94
C GLY A 130 -12.06 9.63 -7.23
N SER A 131 -11.06 9.59 -6.33
CA SER A 131 -9.81 10.36 -6.45
C SER A 131 -8.60 9.44 -6.61
N VAL A 132 -7.93 9.55 -7.76
CA VAL A 132 -6.71 8.79 -8.09
C VAL A 132 -5.63 9.00 -7.03
N GLU A 133 -5.44 10.24 -6.58
CA GLU A 133 -4.46 10.59 -5.55
C GLU A 133 -4.76 9.90 -4.22
N MET A 134 -6.03 9.93 -3.79
CA MET A 134 -6.44 9.28 -2.54
C MET A 134 -6.36 7.76 -2.64
N GLN A 135 -6.67 7.15 -3.79
CA GLN A 135 -6.52 5.71 -3.99
C GLN A 135 -5.06 5.26 -3.83
N ILE A 136 -4.13 5.98 -4.46
CA ILE A 136 -2.69 5.68 -4.37
C ILE A 136 -2.17 5.90 -2.94
N GLU A 137 -2.59 6.98 -2.28
CA GLU A 137 -2.22 7.22 -0.89
C GLU A 137 -2.80 6.15 0.05
N ALA A 138 -4.05 5.74 -0.16
CA ALA A 138 -4.68 4.68 0.62
C ALA A 138 -3.91 3.36 0.46
N ALA A 139 -3.57 2.97 -0.78
CA ALA A 139 -2.76 1.78 -1.05
C ALA A 139 -1.41 1.84 -0.32
N MET A 140 -0.74 2.99 -0.34
CA MET A 140 0.51 3.23 0.37
C MET A 140 0.37 3.08 1.89
N ARG A 141 -0.67 3.67 2.47
CA ARG A 141 -0.94 3.62 3.92
C ARG A 141 -1.33 2.22 4.38
N ILE A 142 -2.15 1.52 3.59
CA ILE A 142 -2.47 0.10 3.81
C ILE A 142 -1.18 -0.71 3.82
N LEU A 143 -0.35 -0.58 2.78
CA LEU A 143 0.88 -1.35 2.69
C LEU A 143 1.84 -1.03 3.84
N ASN A 144 1.98 0.24 4.22
CA ASN A 144 2.74 0.65 5.40
C ASN A 144 2.23 -0.06 6.66
N PHE A 145 0.92 -0.02 6.91
CA PHE A 145 0.30 -0.72 8.03
C PHE A 145 0.59 -2.23 8.00
N LYS A 146 0.40 -2.88 6.85
CA LYS A 146 0.62 -4.33 6.69
C LYS A 146 2.07 -4.74 6.95
N ILE A 147 3.05 -4.00 6.41
CA ILE A 147 4.47 -4.27 6.68
C ILE A 147 4.74 -4.14 8.17
N LYS A 148 4.28 -3.07 8.81
CA LYS A 148 4.51 -2.82 10.24
C LYS A 148 3.86 -3.89 11.13
N ASP A 149 2.61 -4.26 10.85
CA ASP A 149 1.89 -5.34 11.53
C ASP A 149 2.67 -6.66 11.47
N LYS A 150 3.19 -7.05 10.29
CA LYS A 150 3.95 -8.31 10.16
C LYS A 150 5.31 -8.28 10.83
N VAL A 151 6.02 -7.15 10.78
CA VAL A 151 7.27 -6.98 11.53
C VAL A 151 7.01 -7.10 13.04
N GLU A 152 5.95 -6.43 13.54
CA GLU A 152 5.57 -6.49 14.96
C GLU A 152 5.21 -7.92 15.39
N LEU A 153 4.33 -8.60 14.64
CA LEU A 153 3.91 -9.98 14.93
C LEU A 153 5.10 -10.95 14.94
N LYS A 154 6.02 -10.80 13.98
CA LYS A 154 7.22 -11.65 13.94
C LYS A 154 8.14 -11.39 15.13
N TYR A 155 8.35 -10.13 15.47
CA TYR A 155 9.17 -9.77 16.61
C TYR A 155 8.57 -10.32 17.91
N LYS A 156 7.26 -10.16 18.14
CA LYS A 156 6.59 -10.70 19.34
C LYS A 156 6.64 -12.21 19.44
N SER A 157 6.53 -12.92 18.31
CA SER A 157 6.52 -14.39 18.30
C SER A 157 7.91 -15.02 18.36
N LYS A 158 8.94 -14.38 17.82
CA LYS A 158 10.28 -14.98 17.66
C LYS A 158 11.43 -14.14 18.21
N ASN A 159 11.14 -13.00 18.84
CA ASN A 159 12.12 -12.00 19.27
C ASN A 159 13.13 -11.62 18.17
N LYS A 160 12.65 -11.58 16.91
CA LYS A 160 13.48 -11.36 15.72
C LYS A 160 12.84 -10.35 14.79
N LEU A 161 13.61 -9.33 14.40
CA LEU A 161 13.24 -8.41 13.32
C LEU A 161 13.39 -9.10 11.96
N LEU A 162 12.44 -8.83 11.08
CA LEU A 162 12.52 -9.25 9.68
C LEU A 162 13.60 -8.45 8.95
N SER A 163 14.32 -9.10 8.04
CA SER A 163 15.12 -8.37 7.05
C SER A 163 14.22 -7.52 6.14
N ALA A 164 14.81 -6.56 5.43
CA ALA A 164 14.09 -5.69 4.50
C ALA A 164 13.22 -6.48 3.51
N ARG A 165 13.81 -7.52 2.90
CA ARG A 165 13.12 -8.37 1.94
C ARG A 165 11.98 -9.17 2.58
N GLU A 166 12.22 -9.76 3.76
CA GLU A 166 11.18 -10.52 4.46
C GLU A 166 10.02 -9.61 4.90
N ALA A 167 10.30 -8.37 5.32
CA ALA A 167 9.28 -7.39 5.70
C ALA A 167 8.42 -6.98 4.49
N ILE A 168 9.05 -6.68 3.35
CA ILE A 168 8.33 -6.37 2.10
C ILE A 168 7.47 -7.57 1.68
N MET A 169 8.04 -8.77 1.61
CA MET A 169 7.29 -9.98 1.23
C MET A 169 6.12 -10.23 2.18
N ALA A 170 6.30 -10.08 3.49
CA ALA A 170 5.21 -10.27 4.45
C ALA A 170 4.10 -9.22 4.31
N GLY A 171 4.47 -7.96 4.04
CA GLY A 171 3.52 -6.88 3.79
C GLY A 171 2.70 -7.09 2.50
N VAL A 172 3.39 -7.40 1.40
CA VAL A 172 2.80 -7.70 0.08
C VAL A 172 1.87 -8.92 0.17
N TYR A 173 2.33 -10.02 0.79
CA TYR A 173 1.51 -11.20 1.05
C TYR A 173 0.24 -10.87 1.86
N SER A 174 0.34 -9.91 2.79
CA SER A 174 -0.79 -9.54 3.62
C SER A 174 -1.72 -8.50 2.97
N TYR A 175 -1.34 -7.97 1.81
CA TYR A 175 -2.16 -7.08 0.98
C TYR A 175 -3.19 -7.91 0.20
N ASP A 176 -2.72 -8.94 -0.52
CA ASP A 176 -3.55 -9.92 -1.24
C ASP A 176 -3.11 -11.35 -0.90
N GLN A 177 -4.06 -12.15 -0.41
CA GLN A 177 -3.83 -13.54 0.01
C GLN A 177 -4.37 -14.57 -1.00
N ASP A 178 -5.19 -14.17 -1.97
CA ASP A 178 -5.97 -15.08 -2.81
C ASP A 178 -5.09 -15.82 -3.83
N ASN A 179 -4.06 -15.16 -4.37
CA ASN A 179 -3.02 -15.78 -5.19
C ASN A 179 -1.61 -15.36 -4.74
N SER A 180 -1.35 -15.56 -3.45
CA SER A 180 -0.18 -15.03 -2.77
C SER A 180 1.17 -15.36 -3.42
N SER A 181 1.35 -16.55 -4.00
CA SER A 181 2.62 -16.95 -4.62
C SER A 181 2.91 -16.17 -5.91
N GLU A 182 1.90 -16.04 -6.78
CA GLU A 182 2.03 -15.28 -8.01
C GLU A 182 2.12 -13.78 -7.75
N TYR A 183 1.27 -13.27 -6.85
CA TYR A 183 1.26 -11.88 -6.43
C TYR A 183 2.63 -11.45 -5.88
N LEU A 184 3.22 -12.27 -4.98
CA LEU A 184 4.57 -12.01 -4.47
C LEU A 184 5.62 -12.03 -5.58
N ASN A 185 5.52 -12.98 -6.51
CA ASN A 185 6.48 -13.08 -7.60
C ASN A 185 6.43 -11.84 -8.51
N ASN A 186 5.23 -11.44 -8.92
CA ASN A 186 5.02 -10.31 -9.80
C ASN A 186 5.41 -8.99 -9.15
N VAL A 187 5.02 -8.76 -7.89
CA VAL A 187 5.33 -7.51 -7.18
C VAL A 187 6.80 -7.47 -6.75
N VAL A 188 7.28 -8.48 -6.01
CA VAL A 188 8.58 -8.42 -5.32
C VAL A 188 9.74 -8.89 -6.18
N ASN A 189 9.54 -9.88 -7.06
CA ASN A 189 10.64 -10.47 -7.85
C ASN A 189 10.75 -9.89 -9.25
N LYS A 190 9.66 -9.34 -9.82
CA LYS A 190 9.67 -8.78 -11.18
C LYS A 190 9.54 -7.25 -11.18
N CYS A 191 8.42 -6.72 -10.68
CA CYS A 191 8.12 -5.29 -10.79
C CYS A 191 9.06 -4.44 -9.95
N LEU A 192 9.21 -4.73 -8.64
CA LEU A 192 10.00 -3.89 -7.75
C LEU A 192 11.47 -3.75 -8.20
N PRO A 193 12.20 -4.82 -8.55
CA PRO A 193 13.55 -4.71 -9.10
C PRO A 193 13.61 -3.91 -10.41
N CYS A 194 12.60 -4.05 -11.28
CA CYS A 194 12.51 -3.25 -12.50
C CYS A 194 12.36 -1.75 -12.17
N MET A 195 11.43 -1.41 -11.28
CA MET A 195 11.18 -0.01 -10.87
C MET A 195 12.41 0.62 -10.21
N GLN A 196 13.15 -0.15 -9.40
CA GLN A 196 14.37 0.32 -8.71
C GLN A 196 15.57 0.54 -9.64
N THR A 197 15.52 -0.01 -10.86
CA THR A 197 16.59 0.14 -11.86
C THR A 197 16.24 1.15 -12.96
N LEU A 198 15.08 1.81 -12.85
CA LEU A 198 14.67 2.87 -13.77
C LEU A 198 15.65 4.05 -13.73
N LYS A 199 16.12 4.44 -14.90
CA LYS A 199 16.81 5.71 -15.12
C LYS A 199 15.80 6.81 -15.34
N ALA A 200 16.20 8.08 -15.17
CA ALA A 200 15.33 9.22 -15.39
C ALA A 200 14.71 9.30 -16.81
N SER A 201 15.38 8.70 -17.81
CA SER A 201 14.89 8.62 -19.19
C SER A 201 13.95 7.43 -19.47
N ASP A 202 13.79 6.52 -18.50
CA ASP A 202 13.00 5.31 -18.68
C ASP A 202 11.52 5.55 -18.37
N THR A 203 10.63 4.90 -19.13
CA THR A 203 9.19 4.85 -18.80
C THR A 203 8.90 3.75 -17.76
N PRO A 204 8.13 4.03 -16.69
CA PRO A 204 7.63 3.01 -15.75
C PRO A 204 6.80 1.92 -16.41
N TYR A 205 6.21 2.18 -17.59
CA TYR A 205 5.40 1.22 -18.35
C TYR A 205 6.12 -0.12 -18.57
N LYS A 206 7.44 -0.10 -18.75
CA LYS A 206 8.21 -1.34 -18.97
C LYS A 206 8.19 -2.29 -17.77
N CYS A 207 7.94 -1.78 -16.57
CA CYS A 207 7.78 -2.57 -15.35
C CYS A 207 6.33 -3.02 -15.12
N PHE A 208 5.37 -2.34 -15.76
CA PHE A 208 3.95 -2.66 -15.67
C PHE A 208 3.61 -4.01 -16.30
N GLY A 209 4.11 -4.25 -17.51
CA GLY A 209 3.89 -5.51 -18.23
C GLY A 209 4.59 -6.74 -17.64
N MET A 210 5.42 -6.56 -16.61
CA MET A 210 6.13 -7.67 -15.95
C MET A 210 5.32 -8.30 -14.80
N GLY A 211 4.22 -7.68 -14.37
CA GLY A 211 3.47 -8.06 -13.16
C GLY A 211 2.03 -8.49 -13.41
N VAL A 212 1.68 -9.02 -14.57
CA VAL A 212 0.29 -9.27 -14.95
C VAL A 212 -0.01 -10.78 -14.96
N LYS A 213 -1.20 -11.12 -14.46
CA LYS A 213 -1.85 -12.44 -14.53
C LYS A 213 -1.95 -12.96 -15.97
#